data_AF-A0A0H5CRX7-F1
#
_entry.id   AF-A0A0H5CRX7-F1
#
_cell.length_a   1.000
_cell.length_b   1.000
_cell.length_c   1.000
_cell.angle_alpha   90.00
_cell.angle_beta   90.00
_cell.angle_gamma   90.00
#
_symmetry.space_group_name_H-M   'P 1'
#
loop_
_entity.id
_entity.type
_entity.pdbx_description
1 polymer ?
#
loop_
_entity_poly.entity_id
_entity_poly.type
_entity_poly.pdbx_seq_one_letter_code
_entity_poly.pdbx_strand_id
1 'polypeptide(L)'
;MADHVVPGEGPMTAVSVSMHSGTIGAVRGRVGKRGVSAYIEAAVQRQIERDNLDELIVAAEAEHGALTPEEISAKRKQLAAARERHHPGAA
;
A
#
# COMPACT_ATOMS: atom_id res chain seq x y z
N MET A 1 -19.75 -6.33 -9.09
CA MET A 1 -18.57 -6.00 -8.28
C MET A 1 -17.70 -7.25 -8.32
N ALA A 2 -16.53 -7.18 -8.94
CA ALA A 2 -15.63 -8.34 -8.95
C ALA A 2 -15.32 -8.70 -7.50
N ASP A 3 -15.32 -9.98 -7.19
CA ASP A 3 -14.95 -10.51 -5.88
C ASP A 3 -13.48 -10.13 -5.64
N HIS A 4 -13.26 -9.04 -4.90
CA HIS A 4 -11.91 -8.53 -4.67
C HIS A 4 -11.29 -9.39 -3.58
N VAL A 5 -10.42 -10.30 -3.98
CA VAL A 5 -9.60 -11.07 -3.03
C VAL A 5 -8.78 -10.08 -2.22
N VAL A 6 -8.99 -10.06 -0.90
CA VAL A 6 -8.23 -9.21 0.02
C VAL A 6 -6.92 -9.93 0.34
N PRO A 7 -5.74 -9.35 0.02
CA PRO A 7 -4.47 -9.97 0.33
C PRO A 7 -4.34 -10.30 1.83
N GLY A 8 -3.97 -11.54 2.14
CA GLY A 8 -3.79 -12.00 3.52
C GLY A 8 -5.02 -12.63 4.18
N GLU A 9 -6.17 -12.64 3.51
CA GLU A 9 -7.33 -13.39 3.99
C GLU A 9 -7.29 -14.86 3.55
N GLY A 10 -7.86 -15.73 4.39
CA GLY A 10 -7.98 -17.16 4.11
C GLY A 10 -6.84 -18.04 4.66
N PRO A 11 -6.87 -19.35 4.37
CA PRO A 11 -5.88 -20.29 4.88
C PRO A 11 -4.53 -20.11 4.17
N MET A 12 -3.43 -20.25 4.92
CA MET A 12 -2.08 -20.24 4.35
C MET A 12 -1.83 -21.48 3.49
N THR A 13 -1.22 -21.25 2.32
CA THR A 13 -0.71 -22.32 1.45
C THR A 13 0.79 -22.14 1.27
N ALA A 14 1.56 -23.21 1.47
CA ALA A 14 3.00 -23.17 1.22
C ALA A 14 3.29 -23.18 -0.28
N VAL A 15 4.12 -22.24 -0.73
CA VAL A 15 4.54 -22.10 -2.13
C VAL A 15 6.06 -22.03 -2.21
N SER A 16 6.64 -22.64 -3.24
CA SER A 16 8.08 -22.62 -3.50
C SER A 16 8.41 -21.60 -4.59
N VAL A 17 9.34 -20.70 -4.30
CA VAL A 17 9.82 -19.67 -5.24
C VAL A 17 11.33 -19.54 -5.17
N SER A 18 11.95 -19.21 -6.30
CA SER A 18 13.39 -18.93 -6.36
C SER A 18 13.67 -17.45 -6.06
N MET A 19 14.71 -17.19 -5.28
CA MET A 19 15.17 -15.84 -4.94
C MET A 19 16.69 -15.79 -4.88
N HIS A 20 17.26 -14.63 -5.20
CA HIS A 20 18.69 -14.39 -5.03
C HIS A 20 19.09 -14.57 -3.55
N SER A 21 20.21 -15.24 -3.31
CA SER A 21 20.73 -15.50 -1.96
C SER A 21 20.99 -14.21 -1.18
N GLY A 22 21.46 -13.16 -1.85
CA GLY A 22 21.65 -11.83 -1.26
C GLY A 22 20.34 -11.22 -0.74
N THR A 23 19.23 -11.38 -1.47
CA THR A 23 17.90 -10.92 -1.04
C THR A 23 17.46 -11.63 0.22
N ILE A 24 17.58 -12.97 0.25
CA ILE A 24 17.26 -13.78 1.44
C ILE A 24 18.15 -13.38 2.62
N GLY A 25 19.43 -13.13 2.38
CA GLY A 25 20.37 -12.63 3.38
C GLY A 25 19.94 -11.29 3.97
N ALA A 26 19.57 -10.33 3.13
CA ALA A 26 19.11 -9.02 3.56
C ALA A 26 17.80 -9.09 4.37
N VAL A 27 16.85 -9.94 3.98
CA VAL A 27 15.62 -10.16 4.76
C VAL A 27 15.95 -10.80 6.11
N ARG A 28 16.73 -11.88 6.13
CA ARG A 28 17.15 -12.54 7.38
C ARG A 28 17.91 -11.59 8.31
N GLY A 29 18.71 -10.67 7.77
CA GLY A 29 19.38 -9.64 8.55
C GLY A 29 18.41 -8.67 9.25
N ARG A 30 17.24 -8.40 8.64
CA ARG A 30 16.22 -7.50 9.21
C ARG A 30 15.31 -8.19 10.23
N VAL A 31 14.88 -9.42 9.97
CA VAL A 31 13.80 -10.09 10.75
C VAL A 31 14.22 -11.41 11.40
N GLY A 32 15.48 -11.81 11.27
CA GLY A 32 15.97 -13.11 11.71
C GLY A 32 15.44 -14.28 10.86
N LYS A 33 15.82 -15.51 11.22
CA LYS A 33 15.46 -16.72 10.45
C LYS A 33 13.94 -17.02 10.46
N ARG A 34 13.28 -16.80 11.60
CA ARG A 34 11.85 -17.15 11.80
C ARG A 34 10.89 -16.10 11.22
N GLY A 35 11.36 -14.88 10.96
CA GLY A 35 10.53 -13.79 10.45
C GLY A 35 10.43 -13.71 8.92
N VAL A 36 11.19 -14.53 8.18
CA VAL A 36 11.32 -14.40 6.72
C VAL A 36 9.96 -14.54 6.02
N SER A 37 9.19 -15.58 6.33
CA SER A 37 7.89 -15.81 5.67
C SER A 37 6.91 -14.67 5.94
N ALA A 38 6.79 -14.22 7.19
CA ALA A 38 5.91 -13.11 7.55
C ALA A 38 6.33 -11.79 6.89
N TYR A 39 7.65 -11.55 6.77
CA TYR A 39 8.16 -10.37 6.08
C TYR A 39 7.83 -10.39 4.59
N ILE A 40 8.02 -11.53 3.93
CA ILE A 40 7.72 -11.69 2.50
C ILE A 40 6.21 -11.56 2.27
N GLU A 41 5.39 -12.23 3.06
CA GLU A 41 3.92 -12.15 2.98
C GLU A 41 3.45 -10.69 3.06
N ALA A 42 3.86 -9.97 4.10
CA ALA A 42 3.50 -8.57 4.25
C ALA A 42 4.03 -7.68 3.12
N ALA A 43 5.19 -8.01 2.53
CA ALA A 43 5.72 -7.28 1.39
C ALA A 43 4.91 -7.53 0.11
N VAL A 44 4.47 -8.76 -0.13
CA VAL A 44 3.63 -9.14 -1.27
C VAL A 44 2.25 -8.50 -1.14
N GLN A 45 1.62 -8.56 0.03
CA GLN A 45 0.33 -7.90 0.29
C GLN A 45 0.39 -6.40 -0.02
N ARG A 46 1.40 -5.70 0.49
CA ARG A 46 1.61 -4.27 0.18
C ARG A 46 1.84 -3.99 -1.30
N GLN A 47 2.45 -4.91 -2.04
CA GLN A 47 2.65 -4.73 -3.47
C GLN A 47 1.33 -4.89 -4.22
N ILE A 48 0.54 -5.92 -3.92
CA ILE A 48 -0.78 -6.12 -4.53
C ILE A 48 -1.70 -4.93 -4.23
N GLU A 49 -1.72 -4.45 -2.99
CA GLU A 49 -2.51 -3.26 -2.63
C GLU A 49 -2.10 -2.03 -3.44
N ARG A 50 -0.81 -1.84 -3.71
CA ARG A 50 -0.32 -0.75 -4.56
C ARG A 50 -0.73 -0.92 -6.01
N ASP A 51 -0.59 -2.12 -6.55
CA ASP A 51 -0.98 -2.43 -7.93
C ASP A 51 -2.48 -2.15 -8.13
N ASN A 52 -3.33 -2.58 -7.18
CA ASN A 52 -4.76 -2.29 -7.20
C ASN A 52 -5.08 -0.78 -7.09
N LEU A 53 -4.32 -0.04 -6.26
CA LEU A 53 -4.47 1.42 -6.17
C LEU A 53 -4.09 2.11 -7.48
N ASP A 54 -3.02 1.66 -8.13
CA ASP A 54 -2.58 2.19 -9.42
C ASP A 54 -3.64 1.96 -10.50
N GLU A 55 -4.28 0.78 -10.53
CA GLU A 55 -5.42 0.49 -11.41
C GLU A 55 -6.60 1.47 -11.19
N LEU A 56 -6.94 1.74 -9.93
CA LEU A 56 -8.00 2.69 -9.59
C LEU A 56 -7.65 4.12 -9.99
N ILE A 57 -6.39 4.52 -9.82
CA ILE A 57 -5.91 5.84 -10.25
C ILE A 57 -6.04 5.97 -11.77
N VAL A 58 -5.55 4.99 -12.54
CA VAL A 58 -5.64 5.00 -14.00
C VAL A 58 -7.09 5.09 -14.47
N ALA A 59 -8.01 4.34 -13.85
CA ALA A 59 -9.43 4.41 -14.18
C ALA A 59 -10.03 5.80 -13.89
N ALA A 60 -9.70 6.39 -12.74
CA ALA A 60 -10.18 7.72 -12.37
C ALA A 60 -9.62 8.83 -13.28
N GLU A 61 -8.35 8.75 -13.65
CA GLU A 61 -7.72 9.71 -14.57
C GLU A 61 -8.27 9.59 -15.99
N ALA A 62 -8.64 8.38 -16.44
CA ALA A 62 -9.31 8.19 -17.73
C ALA A 62 -10.70 8.84 -17.78
N GLU A 63 -11.44 8.83 -16.65
CA GLU A 63 -12.77 9.43 -16.56
C GLU A 63 -12.74 10.95 -16.35
N HIS A 64 -11.81 11.44 -15.52
CA HIS A 64 -11.81 12.83 -15.04
C HIS A 64 -10.64 13.68 -15.50
N GLY A 65 -9.62 13.07 -16.13
CA GLY A 65 -8.33 13.69 -16.41
C GLY A 65 -7.38 13.62 -15.21
N ALA A 66 -6.08 13.71 -15.49
CA ALA A 66 -5.05 13.76 -14.45
C ALA A 66 -5.10 15.07 -13.66
N LEU A 67 -4.88 15.00 -12.36
CA LEU A 67 -4.85 16.17 -11.48
C LEU A 67 -3.59 17.02 -11.71
N THR A 68 -3.76 18.33 -11.82
CA THR A 68 -2.64 19.27 -11.91
C THR A 68 -1.98 19.50 -10.55
N PRO A 69 -0.68 19.87 -10.51
CA PRO A 69 0.00 20.25 -9.27
C PRO A 69 -0.72 21.38 -8.50
N GLU A 70 -1.33 22.32 -9.22
CA GLU A 70 -2.08 23.44 -8.66
C GLU A 70 -3.37 22.96 -7.96
N GLU A 71 -4.13 22.06 -8.59
CA GLU A 71 -5.32 21.45 -8.00
C GLU A 71 -4.97 20.64 -6.75
N ILE A 72 -3.89 19.86 -6.80
CA ILE A 72 -3.38 19.10 -5.65
C ILE A 72 -3.01 20.04 -4.51
N SER A 73 -2.30 21.14 -4.80
CA SER A 73 -1.91 22.15 -3.82
C SER A 73 -3.13 22.82 -3.17
N ALA A 74 -4.13 23.19 -3.98
CA ALA A 74 -5.37 23.78 -3.50
C ALA A 74 -6.12 22.83 -2.56
N LYS A 75 -6.25 21.54 -2.93
CA LYS A 75 -6.89 20.52 -2.09
C LYS A 75 -6.12 20.24 -0.80
N ARG A 76 -4.78 20.21 -0.84
CA ARG A 76 -3.94 20.07 0.37
C ARG A 76 -4.14 21.22 1.34
N LYS A 77 -4.19 22.47 0.85
CA LYS A 77 -4.50 23.66 1.67
C LYS A 77 -5.89 23.54 2.30
N GLN A 78 -6.89 23.11 1.52
CA GLN A 78 -8.25 22.90 2.03
C GLN A 78 -8.28 21.84 3.14
N LEU A 79 -7.58 20.72 2.97
CA LEU A 79 -7.49 19.64 3.96
C LEU A 79 -6.80 20.10 5.25
N ALA A 80 -5.68 20.84 5.15
CA ALA A 80 -4.98 21.39 6.31
C ALA A 80 -5.90 22.33 7.11
N ALA A 81 -6.55 23.28 6.44
CA ALA A 81 -7.49 24.20 7.08
C ALA A 81 -8.70 23.47 7.70
N ALA A 82 -9.17 22.38 7.09
CA ALA A 82 -10.23 21.56 7.67
C ALA A 82 -9.77 20.87 8.96
N ARG A 83 -8.55 20.33 9.00
CA ARG A 83 -7.99 19.69 10.21
C ARG A 83 -7.82 20.68 11.36
N GLU A 84 -7.42 21.90 11.08
CA GLU A 84 -7.31 22.97 12.08
C GLU A 84 -8.67 23.34 12.67
N ARG A 85 -9.71 23.47 11.82
CA ARG A 85 -11.09 23.71 12.29
C ARG A 85 -11.68 22.56 13.08
N HIS A 86 -11.30 21.32 12.73
CA HIS A 86 -11.78 20.10 13.36
C HIS A 86 -10.97 19.66 14.57
N HIS A 87 -9.92 20.37 14.99
CA HIS A 87 -9.20 20.07 16.23
C HIS A 87 -10.04 20.53 17.43
N PRO A 88 -10.79 19.64 18.13
CA PRO A 88 -11.42 20.02 19.38
C PRO A 88 -10.29 20.08 20.41
N GLY A 89 -10.18 21.19 21.15
CA GLY A 89 -9.02 21.48 22.00
C GLY A 89 -8.51 20.27 22.78
N ALA A 90 -7.23 19.95 22.60
CA ALA A 90 -6.48 19.21 23.60
C ALA A 90 -6.43 20.09 24.87
N ALA A 91 -7.31 19.77 25.81
CA ALA A 91 -7.28 20.21 27.21
C ALA A 91 -7.11 18.96 28.08
#